data_AF-A0A060CQ09-F1
#
_entry.id   AF-A0A060CQ09-F1
#
_cell.length_a   1.000
_cell.length_b   1.000
_cell.length_c   1.000
_cell.angle_alpha   90.00
_cell.angle_beta   90.00
_cell.angle_gamma   90.00
#
_symmetry.space_group_name_H-M   'P 1'
#
loop_
_entity.id
_entity.type
_entity.pdbx_description
1 polymer ?
#
loop_
_entity_poly.entity_id
_entity_poly.type
_entity_poly.pdbx_seq_one_letter_code
_entity_poly.pdbx_strand_id
1 'polypeptide(L)'
;GESVRGQLAVAQVIMNRVRSPNFPDTVCGVVFQGQYERHCQFSFACDGRSDQPKDNEQWALAQELSRQVTAGEVWLPEVSYSTYYHADYVRPRWARSMNRVDTIGAHIFYKKRNEAPYVVPPDNQQQASAEILPPEPAALGPLPDSDDVGGSTAVTAAPPAPSRIS
;
A
#
# COMPACT_ATOMS: atom_id res chain seq x y z
N GLY A 1 -4.55 18.09 -19.92
CA GLY A 1 -4.52 17.74 -18.49
C GLY A 1 -3.11 17.34 -18.10
N GLU A 2 -2.91 16.94 -16.84
CA GLU A 2 -1.69 16.23 -16.43
C GLU A 2 -1.75 14.76 -16.92
N SER A 3 -0.58 14.17 -17.14
CA SER A 3 -0.41 12.76 -17.53
C SER A 3 -1.03 11.79 -16.53
N VAL A 4 -1.36 10.58 -16.99
CA VAL A 4 -1.83 9.49 -16.11
C VAL A 4 -0.85 9.22 -14.95
N ARG A 5 0.47 9.27 -15.21
CA ARG A 5 1.50 9.10 -14.16
C ARG A 5 1.48 10.24 -13.14
N GLY A 6 1.28 11.48 -13.57
CA GLY A 6 1.14 12.64 -12.67
C GLY A 6 -0.16 12.62 -11.86
N GLN A 7 -1.28 12.17 -12.44
CA GLN A 7 -2.54 11.98 -11.71
C GLN A 7 -2.40 10.90 -10.62
N LEU A 8 -1.84 9.74 -10.97
CA LEU A 8 -1.49 8.68 -10.02
C LEU A 8 -0.55 9.18 -8.91
N ALA A 9 0.42 10.02 -9.26
CA ALA A 9 1.37 10.59 -8.29
C ALA A 9 0.68 11.51 -7.26
N VAL A 10 -0.26 12.36 -7.69
CA VAL A 10 -1.06 13.20 -6.78
C VAL A 10 -1.98 12.34 -5.91
N ALA A 11 -2.61 11.32 -6.46
CA ALA A 11 -3.44 10.37 -5.71
C ALA A 11 -2.61 9.61 -4.64
N GLN A 12 -1.37 9.22 -4.96
CA GLN A 12 -0.46 8.60 -4.00
C GLN A 12 -0.07 9.57 -2.87
N VAL A 13 0.14 10.87 -3.15
CA VAL A 13 0.37 11.87 -2.10
C VAL A 13 -0.84 12.00 -1.16
N ILE A 14 -2.07 11.90 -1.67
CA ILE A 14 -3.28 11.87 -0.84
C ILE A 14 -3.26 10.65 0.09
N MET A 15 -3.00 9.45 -0.43
CA MET A 15 -2.93 8.24 0.40
C MET A 15 -1.74 8.22 1.36
N ASN A 16 -0.61 8.83 1.00
CA ASN A 16 0.54 9.02 1.90
C ASN A 16 0.21 9.95 3.07
N ARG A 17 -0.69 10.93 2.89
CA ARG A 17 -1.19 11.79 3.97
C ARG A 17 -2.17 11.05 4.87
N VAL A 18 -3.12 10.31 4.30
CA VAL A 18 -4.06 9.46 5.07
C VAL A 18 -3.31 8.48 5.98
N ARG A 19 -2.16 7.94 5.53
CA ARG A 19 -1.28 7.05 6.30
C ARG A 19 -0.32 7.77 7.27
N SER A 20 -0.37 9.10 7.36
CA SER A 20 0.61 9.90 8.10
C SER A 20 -0.04 10.62 9.30
N PRO A 21 0.47 10.44 10.54
CA PRO A 21 -0.06 11.11 11.74
C PRO A 21 0.18 12.63 11.77
N ASN A 22 0.72 13.21 10.70
CA ASN A 22 0.85 14.66 10.50
C ASN A 22 -0.35 15.28 9.74
N PHE A 23 -1.32 14.47 9.30
CA PHE A 23 -2.43 14.86 8.45
C PHE A 23 -3.73 14.16 8.90
N PRO A 24 -4.91 14.55 8.37
CA PRO A 24 -6.15 13.82 8.60
C PRO A 24 -6.08 12.37 8.11
N ASP A 25 -6.73 11.48 8.86
CA ASP A 25 -6.81 10.02 8.68
C ASP A 25 -7.85 9.57 7.65
N THR A 26 -8.50 10.50 6.95
CA THR A 26 -9.53 10.22 5.94
C THR A 26 -9.24 10.96 4.64
N VAL A 27 -9.59 10.33 3.51
CA VAL A 27 -9.42 10.92 2.16
C VAL A 27 -10.11 12.28 2.07
N CYS A 28 -11.36 12.38 2.56
CA CYS A 28 -12.08 13.66 2.59
C CYS A 28 -11.38 14.70 3.48
N GLY A 29 -10.87 14.31 4.65
CA GLY A 29 -10.12 15.21 5.53
C GLY A 29 -8.85 15.77 4.87
N VAL A 30 -8.14 14.95 4.08
CA VAL A 30 -6.95 15.37 3.31
C VAL A 30 -7.31 16.26 2.11
N VAL A 31 -8.36 15.90 1.37
CA VAL A 31 -8.78 16.60 0.14
C VAL A 31 -9.41 17.96 0.44
N PHE A 32 -10.21 18.05 1.49
CA PHE A 32 -10.89 19.28 1.91
C PHE A 32 -10.14 20.03 3.04
N GLN A 33 -8.86 19.71 3.26
CA GLN A 33 -8.04 20.37 4.27
C GLN A 33 -7.93 21.88 3.99
N GLY A 34 -8.27 22.69 4.99
CA GLY A 34 -8.24 24.15 4.91
C GLY A 34 -9.44 24.79 4.19
N GLN A 35 -10.51 24.05 3.84
CA GLN A 35 -11.63 24.60 3.06
C GLN A 35 -12.40 25.77 3.73
N TYR A 36 -12.25 25.93 5.05
CA TYR A 36 -12.81 27.04 5.83
C TYR A 36 -11.73 28.00 6.37
N GLU A 37 -10.50 27.89 5.86
CA GLU A 37 -9.36 28.69 6.26
C GLU A 37 -8.95 29.70 5.16
N ARG A 38 -7.84 30.42 5.36
CA ARG A 38 -7.32 31.38 4.38
C ARG A 38 -6.74 30.73 3.12
N HIS A 39 -6.31 29.47 3.22
CA HIS A 39 -5.61 28.73 2.16
C HIS A 39 -6.02 27.27 2.20
N CYS A 40 -6.41 26.73 1.05
CA CYS A 40 -6.98 25.39 0.92
C CYS A 40 -5.99 24.46 0.23
N GLN A 41 -5.91 23.21 0.67
CA GLN A 41 -4.88 22.27 0.19
C GLN A 41 -5.10 21.86 -1.28
N PHE A 42 -6.35 21.79 -1.75
CA PHE A 42 -6.67 21.67 -3.17
C PHE A 42 -7.52 22.88 -3.58
N SER A 43 -7.24 23.46 -4.75
CA SER A 43 -7.82 24.75 -5.14
C SER A 43 -9.33 24.67 -5.40
N PHE A 44 -9.83 23.54 -5.92
CA PHE A 44 -11.24 23.37 -6.25
C PHE A 44 -12.14 23.48 -5.01
N ALA A 45 -11.70 22.98 -3.85
CA ALA A 45 -12.42 23.06 -2.58
C ALA A 45 -12.72 24.50 -2.11
N CYS A 46 -12.12 25.52 -2.75
CA CYS A 46 -12.28 26.94 -2.43
C CYS A 46 -12.39 27.85 -3.65
N ASP A 47 -12.57 27.32 -4.87
CA ASP A 47 -12.73 28.17 -6.07
C ASP A 47 -14.19 28.64 -6.29
N GLY A 48 -15.12 28.14 -5.47
CA GLY A 48 -16.54 28.54 -5.46
C GLY A 48 -17.35 28.00 -6.64
N ARG A 49 -16.83 27.00 -7.37
CA ARG A 49 -17.48 26.40 -8.53
C ARG A 49 -18.23 25.13 -8.12
N SER A 50 -18.86 24.47 -9.08
CA SER A 50 -19.50 23.18 -8.86
C SER A 50 -18.49 22.05 -9.02
N ASP A 51 -18.43 21.16 -8.03
CA ASP A 51 -17.66 19.91 -8.08
C ASP A 51 -18.19 18.91 -9.13
N GLN A 52 -19.33 19.18 -9.77
CA GLN A 52 -19.90 18.26 -10.76
C GLN A 52 -19.04 18.25 -12.04
N PRO A 53 -18.44 17.10 -12.41
CA PRO A 53 -17.58 17.00 -13.58
C PRO A 53 -18.36 17.23 -14.86
N LYS A 54 -17.72 17.90 -15.83
CA LYS A 54 -18.29 18.22 -17.15
C LYS A 54 -17.68 17.45 -18.30
N ASP A 55 -16.55 16.78 -18.04
CA ASP A 55 -15.82 15.95 -18.98
C ASP A 55 -15.96 14.49 -18.52
N ASN A 56 -16.79 13.72 -19.23
CA ASN A 56 -17.12 12.35 -18.85
C ASN A 56 -15.93 11.40 -19.04
N GLU A 57 -15.04 11.65 -20.00
CA GLU A 57 -13.88 10.80 -20.27
C GLU A 57 -12.79 11.00 -19.20
N GLN A 58 -12.47 12.26 -18.89
CA GLN A 58 -11.54 12.57 -17.82
C GLN A 58 -12.09 12.18 -16.45
N TRP A 59 -13.41 12.24 -16.23
CA TRP A 59 -14.05 11.75 -15.01
C TRP A 59 -14.03 10.22 -14.89
N ALA A 60 -14.27 9.47 -15.98
CA ALA A 60 -14.14 8.02 -15.99
C ALA A 60 -12.68 7.59 -15.68
N LEU A 61 -11.71 8.25 -16.31
CA LEU A 61 -10.28 8.04 -16.04
C LEU A 61 -9.93 8.36 -14.58
N ALA A 62 -10.35 9.51 -14.05
CA ALA A 62 -10.05 9.92 -12.69
C ALA A 62 -10.63 8.94 -11.64
N GLN A 63 -11.83 8.41 -11.86
CA GLN A 63 -12.42 7.38 -11.00
C GLN A 63 -11.62 6.08 -11.02
N GLU A 64 -11.21 5.58 -12.18
CA GLU A 64 -10.45 4.33 -12.28
C GLU A 64 -9.05 4.45 -11.68
N LEU A 65 -8.34 5.56 -11.93
CA LEU A 65 -7.04 5.82 -11.27
C LEU A 65 -7.20 5.97 -9.74
N SER A 66 -8.31 6.56 -9.27
CA SER A 66 -8.62 6.65 -7.84
C SER A 66 -8.93 5.29 -7.22
N ARG A 67 -9.61 4.40 -7.96
CA ARG A 67 -9.88 3.02 -7.55
C ARG A 67 -8.58 2.24 -7.40
N GLN A 68 -7.70 2.28 -8.40
CA GLN A 68 -6.39 1.61 -8.37
C GLN A 68 -5.53 2.06 -7.18
N VAL A 69 -5.44 3.37 -6.93
CA VAL A 69 -4.59 3.91 -5.86
C VAL A 69 -5.17 3.72 -4.46
N THR A 70 -6.50 3.75 -4.30
CA THR A 70 -7.14 3.45 -3.00
C THR A 70 -7.11 1.96 -2.67
N ALA A 71 -7.24 1.08 -3.67
CA ALA A 71 -7.05 -0.37 -3.53
C ALA A 71 -5.58 -0.80 -3.33
N GLY A 72 -4.61 0.09 -3.57
CA GLY A 72 -3.17 -0.23 -3.48
C GLY A 72 -2.62 -1.01 -4.68
N GLU A 73 -3.38 -1.12 -5.78
CA GLU A 73 -2.98 -1.79 -7.02
C GLU A 73 -1.84 -1.04 -7.74
N VAL A 74 -1.70 0.27 -7.49
CA VAL A 74 -0.65 1.11 -8.08
C VAL A 74 0.12 1.87 -7.01
N TRP A 75 1.44 1.75 -7.08
CA TRP A 75 2.41 2.51 -6.29
C TRP A 75 3.56 2.96 -7.20
N LEU A 76 3.94 4.25 -7.11
CA LEU A 76 5.06 4.85 -7.84
C LEU A 76 6.27 5.00 -6.89
N PRO A 77 7.36 4.23 -7.08
CA PRO A 77 8.56 4.35 -6.26
C PRO A 77 9.17 5.76 -6.26
N GLU A 78 9.04 6.51 -7.36
CA GLU A 78 9.59 7.86 -7.53
C GLU A 78 8.85 8.92 -6.70
N VAL A 79 7.56 8.71 -6.41
CA VAL A 79 6.79 9.53 -5.45
C VAL A 79 7.14 9.13 -4.02
N SER A 80 7.43 7.83 -3.81
CA SER A 80 7.79 7.28 -2.51
C SER A 80 6.76 7.66 -1.44
N TYR A 81 7.21 7.95 -0.22
CA TYR A 81 6.38 8.44 0.87
C TYR A 81 6.19 9.99 0.89
N SER A 82 6.26 10.66 -0.27
CA SER A 82 6.04 12.12 -0.34
C SER A 82 4.66 12.53 0.18
N THR A 83 4.65 13.53 1.05
CA THR A 83 3.45 14.15 1.64
C THR A 83 3.23 15.59 1.17
N TYR A 84 4.11 16.11 0.31
CA TYR A 84 4.05 17.47 -0.26
C TYR A 84 4.41 17.46 -1.74
N TYR A 85 3.79 18.35 -2.51
CA TYR A 85 4.17 18.64 -3.89
C TYR A 85 3.80 20.09 -4.26
N HIS A 86 4.34 20.60 -5.37
CA HIS A 86 3.83 21.80 -6.03
C HIS A 86 4.01 21.69 -7.55
N ALA A 87 3.26 22.48 -8.32
CA ALA A 87 3.52 22.63 -9.75
C ALA A 87 4.76 23.52 -9.98
N ASP A 88 5.58 23.20 -10.98
CA ASP A 88 6.87 23.83 -11.29
C ASP A 88 6.81 25.36 -11.50
N TYR A 89 5.69 25.88 -12.00
CA TYR A 89 5.42 27.32 -12.14
C TYR A 89 5.11 28.03 -10.82
N VAL A 90 4.96 27.31 -9.69
CA VAL A 90 4.73 27.86 -8.34
C VAL A 90 6.03 27.82 -7.53
N ARG A 91 6.27 28.85 -6.69
CA ARG A 91 7.51 28.95 -5.89
C ARG A 91 7.23 29.07 -4.38
N PRO A 92 6.79 27.98 -3.71
CA PRO A 92 6.43 28.03 -2.30
C PRO A 92 7.66 28.16 -1.40
N ARG A 93 7.56 28.97 -0.34
CA ARG A 93 8.66 29.21 0.62
C ARG A 93 9.13 27.92 1.31
N TRP A 94 8.22 26.98 1.57
CA TRP A 94 8.51 25.73 2.27
C TRP A 94 9.38 24.74 1.47
N ALA A 95 9.47 24.85 0.14
CA ALA A 95 10.26 23.91 -0.66
C ALA A 95 11.76 23.95 -0.34
N ARG A 96 12.23 25.06 0.25
CA ARG A 96 13.64 25.25 0.67
C ARG A 96 14.02 24.51 1.95
N SER A 97 13.05 24.12 2.78
CA SER A 97 13.27 23.38 4.04
C SER A 97 12.94 21.88 3.94
N MET A 98 12.51 21.43 2.77
CA MET A 98 12.19 20.02 2.47
C MET A 98 13.24 19.38 1.57
N ASN A 99 13.23 18.05 1.50
CA ASN A 99 14.01 17.30 0.53
C ASN A 99 13.11 17.05 -0.69
N ARG A 100 13.54 17.46 -1.90
CA ARG A 100 12.91 17.02 -3.16
C ARG A 100 13.06 15.50 -3.25
N VAL A 101 12.00 14.82 -3.68
CA VAL A 101 12.02 13.40 -4.03
C VAL A 101 12.20 13.30 -5.53
N ASP A 102 11.17 13.59 -6.33
CA ASP A 102 11.33 13.69 -7.79
C ASP A 102 10.37 14.70 -8.47
N THR A 103 10.29 14.70 -9.80
CA THR A 103 9.38 15.47 -10.64
C THR A 103 8.66 14.54 -11.61
N ILE A 104 7.32 14.57 -11.62
CA ILE A 104 6.48 13.81 -12.55
C ILE A 104 5.49 14.77 -13.18
N GLY A 105 5.52 14.88 -14.51
CA GLY A 105 4.74 15.89 -15.23
C GLY A 105 5.13 17.31 -14.79
N ALA A 106 4.13 18.16 -14.56
CA ALA A 106 4.36 19.51 -14.04
C ALA A 106 4.63 19.55 -12.51
N HIS A 107 4.62 18.41 -11.82
CA HIS A 107 4.63 18.36 -10.35
C HIS A 107 5.99 17.95 -9.76
N ILE A 108 6.47 18.71 -8.77
CA ILE A 108 7.70 18.45 -8.01
C ILE A 108 7.31 17.97 -6.61
N PHE A 109 7.80 16.80 -6.21
CA PHE A 109 7.42 16.06 -5.00
C PHE A 109 8.47 16.19 -3.88
N TYR A 110 8.01 16.18 -2.63
CA TYR A 110 8.81 16.51 -1.45
C TYR A 110 8.43 15.69 -0.21
N LYS A 111 9.42 15.56 0.69
CA LYS A 111 9.29 15.08 2.07
C LYS A 111 10.04 16.00 3.05
N LYS A 112 9.64 16.05 4.32
CA LYS A 112 10.37 16.79 5.36
C LYS A 112 11.76 16.17 5.53
N ARG A 113 12.78 16.98 5.87
CA ARG A 113 14.18 16.55 5.83
C ARG A 113 14.50 15.29 6.63
N ASN A 114 13.85 15.13 7.78
CA ASN A 114 14.04 14.02 8.72
C ASN A 114 12.76 13.13 8.80
N GLU A 115 11.94 13.12 7.75
CA GLU A 115 10.74 12.28 7.69
C GLU A 115 11.16 10.82 7.46
N ALA A 116 10.95 9.97 8.47
CA ALA A 116 11.00 8.52 8.28
C ALA A 116 9.82 8.07 7.39
N PRO A 117 9.93 6.96 6.65
CA PRO A 117 8.78 6.33 6.01
C PRO A 117 7.73 6.00 7.08
N TYR A 118 6.47 6.36 6.82
CA TYR A 118 5.38 6.00 7.72
C TYR A 118 5.13 4.49 7.63
N VAL A 119 5.11 3.82 8.78
CA VAL A 119 4.82 2.39 8.87
C VAL A 119 3.37 2.19 8.46
N VAL A 120 3.16 1.47 7.36
CA VAL A 120 1.84 0.99 6.95
C VAL A 120 1.47 -0.15 7.90
N PRO A 121 0.38 -0.08 8.68
CA PRO A 121 -0.16 -1.24 9.38
C PRO A 121 -0.50 -2.30 8.32
N PRO A 122 -0.19 -3.59 8.53
CA PRO A 122 -0.19 -4.59 7.45
C PRO A 122 -1.59 -5.08 7.07
N ASP A 123 -2.41 -4.20 6.48
CA ASP A 123 -3.63 -4.56 5.75
C ASP A 123 -3.24 -5.26 4.44
N ASN A 124 -2.98 -6.57 4.54
CA ASN A 124 -2.84 -7.54 3.44
C ASN A 124 -1.83 -7.19 2.31
N GLN A 125 -0.77 -6.45 2.62
CA GLN A 125 0.41 -6.30 1.73
C GLN A 125 1.61 -7.17 2.16
N GLN A 126 1.51 -7.88 3.29
CA GLN A 126 2.60 -8.66 3.89
C GLN A 126 2.89 -10.02 3.20
N GLN A 127 2.41 -10.25 1.97
CA GLN A 127 2.50 -11.52 1.23
C GLN A 127 3.06 -11.33 -0.20
N ALA A 128 4.15 -10.57 -0.35
CA ALA A 128 4.80 -10.36 -1.66
C ALA A 128 6.35 -10.33 -1.65
N SER A 129 7.00 -10.34 -0.48
CA SER A 129 8.45 -10.07 -0.38
C SER A 129 9.19 -10.79 0.75
N ALA A 130 8.54 -11.69 1.49
CA ALA A 130 9.11 -12.38 2.65
C ALA A 130 9.69 -13.78 2.36
N GLU A 131 9.52 -14.31 1.13
CA GLU A 131 9.95 -15.67 0.76
C GLU A 131 11.34 -15.72 0.10
N ILE A 132 12.29 -14.92 0.59
CA ILE A 132 13.72 -15.06 0.24
C ILE A 132 14.61 -14.97 1.50
N LEU A 133 14.41 -15.92 2.40
CA LEU A 133 15.49 -16.46 3.22
C LEU A 133 15.27 -17.97 3.32
N PRO A 134 16.26 -18.83 2.99
CA PRO A 134 16.12 -20.26 3.22
C PRO A 134 16.01 -20.50 4.74
N PRO A 135 15.21 -21.50 5.18
CA PRO A 135 15.18 -21.86 6.59
C PRO A 135 16.58 -22.31 7.03
N GLU A 136 17.02 -21.86 8.21
CA GLU A 136 18.22 -22.41 8.83
C GLU A 136 18.04 -23.93 9.01
N PRO A 137 19.09 -24.74 8.79
CA PRO A 137 18.99 -26.18 8.95
C PRO A 137 18.67 -26.52 10.41
N ALA A 138 17.47 -27.03 10.65
CA ALA A 138 17.03 -27.43 11.98
C ALA A 138 18.04 -28.40 12.60
N ALA A 139 18.47 -28.10 13.84
CA ALA A 139 19.49 -28.89 14.52
C ALA A 139 19.04 -30.35 14.66
N LEU A 140 19.81 -31.27 14.09
CA LEU A 140 19.62 -32.72 14.27
C LEU A 140 19.86 -33.06 15.74
N GLY A 141 18.77 -33.28 16.48
CA GLY A 141 18.85 -33.94 17.79
C GLY A 141 19.37 -35.37 17.65
N PRO A 142 20.01 -35.94 18.70
CA PRO A 142 20.47 -37.32 18.67
C PRO A 142 19.32 -38.29 18.37
N LEU A 143 19.58 -39.30 17.54
CA LEU A 143 18.67 -40.43 17.35
C LEU A 143 18.61 -41.24 18.66
N PRO A 144 17.45 -41.81 19.03
CA PRO A 144 17.37 -42.75 20.13
C PRO A 144 18.03 -44.08 19.76
N ASP A 145 18.89 -44.60 20.65
CA ASP A 145 19.45 -45.95 20.54
C ASP A 145 18.32 -47.01 20.59
N SER A 146 18.56 -48.17 19.95
CA SER A 146 17.53 -49.17 19.67
C SER A 146 17.88 -50.54 20.25
N ASP A 147 17.42 -50.79 21.48
CA ASP A 147 17.32 -52.09 22.19
C ASP A 147 16.13 -51.97 23.18
N ASP A 148 15.42 -52.99 23.67
CA ASP A 148 15.57 -54.47 23.58
C ASP A 148 14.17 -55.12 23.37
N VAL A 149 14.02 -56.45 23.56
CA VAL A 149 12.94 -57.29 23.02
C VAL A 149 12.09 -58.01 24.10
N GLY A 150 10.76 -58.07 23.90
CA GLY A 150 9.89 -59.11 24.47
C GLY A 150 8.45 -58.68 24.78
N GLY A 151 7.41 -59.52 24.61
CA GLY A 151 7.37 -60.82 23.92
C GLY A 151 6.17 -61.69 24.32
N SER A 152 5.41 -62.22 23.34
CA SER A 152 4.26 -63.15 23.50
C SER A 152 3.01 -62.54 24.21
N THR A 153 1.74 -62.88 23.96
CA THR A 153 1.01 -64.00 23.30
C THR A 153 -0.32 -63.47 22.67
N ALA A 154 -1.20 -64.22 21.98
CA ALA A 154 -1.08 -65.25 20.93
C ALA A 154 -2.51 -65.63 20.41
N VAL A 155 -2.67 -65.95 19.12
CA VAL A 155 -3.88 -66.50 18.42
C VAL A 155 -5.19 -65.66 18.52
N THR A 156 -6.17 -65.62 17.59
CA THR A 156 -6.54 -66.28 16.30
C THR A 156 -7.33 -65.21 15.48
N ALA A 157 -7.78 -65.29 14.22
CA ALA A 157 -7.86 -66.30 13.14
C ALA A 157 -7.88 -65.60 11.75
N ALA A 158 -8.44 -66.23 10.70
CA ALA A 158 -8.58 -65.68 9.33
C ALA A 158 -9.87 -66.22 8.62
N PRO A 159 -10.01 -66.18 7.27
CA PRO A 159 -10.70 -65.18 6.43
C PRO A 159 -11.97 -65.79 5.72
N PRO A 160 -12.54 -65.34 4.57
CA PRO A 160 -12.30 -64.17 3.70
C PRO A 160 -13.59 -63.39 3.27
N ALA A 161 -13.47 -62.47 2.29
CA ALA A 161 -14.59 -61.79 1.59
C ALA A 161 -15.14 -62.61 0.39
N PRO A 162 -16.28 -62.22 -0.22
CA PRO A 162 -16.18 -61.48 -1.50
C PRO A 162 -17.34 -60.52 -1.91
N SER A 163 -17.00 -59.58 -2.80
CA SER A 163 -17.75 -59.04 -3.97
C SER A 163 -19.24 -58.62 -3.95
N ARG A 164 -19.46 -57.34 -4.36
CA ARG A 164 -20.48 -56.78 -5.30
C ARG A 164 -21.96 -57.25 -5.27
N ILE A 165 -22.88 -56.27 -5.38
CA ILE A 165 -23.80 -56.09 -6.55
C ILE A 165 -24.63 -54.79 -6.40
N SER A 166 -24.97 -54.17 -7.55
CA SER A 166 -25.89 -53.03 -7.77
C SER A 166 -25.74 -51.80 -6.86
#